data_AF-A0A0P0RJJ7-F1
#
_entry.id   AF-A0A0P0RJJ7-F1
#
_cell.length_a   1.000
_cell.length_b   1.000
_cell.length_c   1.000
_cell.angle_alpha   90.00
_cell.angle_beta   90.00
_cell.angle_gamma   90.00
#
_symmetry.space_group_name_H-M   'P 1'
#
loop_
_entity.id
_entity.type
_entity.pdbx_description
1 polymer ?
#
loop_
_entity_poly.entity_id
_entity_poly.type
_entity_poly.pdbx_seq_one_letter_code
_entity_poly.pdbx_strand_id
1 'polypeptide(L)'
;MDIIDLARESGLTVILDGRIGREEYHSVCGSISALSRFAESVYQRAANPDDCVARQSSATGASGQSRRATQRSPQSEASRVDGMSRTSVN
;
A
#
# COMPACT_ATOMS: atom_id res chain seq x y z
N MET A 1 8.35 16.21 2.75
CA MET A 1 6.96 15.85 3.11
C MET A 1 6.09 16.97 2.61
N ASP A 2 5.21 16.72 1.63
CA ASP A 2 4.25 17.72 1.18
C ASP A 2 2.96 17.61 1.99
N ILE A 3 2.69 18.61 2.83
CA ILE A 3 1.54 18.64 3.73
C ILE A 3 0.21 18.75 2.97
N ILE A 4 0.23 19.34 1.78
CA ILE A 4 -0.96 19.52 0.94
C ILE A 4 -1.40 18.18 0.35
N ASP A 5 -0.45 17.35 -0.07
CA ASP A 5 -0.76 16.01 -0.55
C ASP A 5 -1.30 15.12 0.56
N LEU A 6 -0.73 15.18 1.77
CA LEU A 6 -1.29 14.47 2.93
C LEU A 6 -2.74 14.88 3.23
N ALA A 7 -3.06 16.18 3.13
CA ALA A 7 -4.42 16.66 3.32
C ALA A 7 -5.38 16.04 2.28
N ARG A 8 -4.97 16.01 1.01
CA ARG A 8 -5.76 15.40 -0.08
C ARG A 8 -5.96 13.90 0.13
N GLU A 9 -4.90 13.18 0.48
CA GLU A 9 -4.98 11.74 0.75
C GLU A 9 -5.89 11.41 1.93
N SER A 10 -5.94 12.29 2.92
CA SER A 10 -6.81 12.15 4.10
C SER A 10 -8.28 12.46 3.80
N GLY A 11 -8.59 12.91 2.58
CA GLY A 11 -9.93 13.26 2.14
C GLY A 11 -10.33 14.71 2.46
N LEU A 12 -9.35 15.58 2.72
CA LEU A 12 -9.59 17.02 2.85
C LEU A 12 -9.55 17.69 1.48
N THR A 13 -10.43 18.67 1.29
CA THR A 13 -10.44 19.54 0.12
C THR A 13 -9.45 20.68 0.35
N VAL A 14 -8.50 20.86 -0.57
CA VAL A 14 -7.51 21.94 -0.51
C VAL A 14 -7.82 22.95 -1.62
N ILE A 15 -8.00 24.22 -1.23
CA ILE A 15 -8.35 25.33 -2.11
C ILE A 15 -7.24 26.37 -2.04
N LEU A 16 -6.76 26.84 -3.19
CA LEU A 16 -5.82 27.97 -3.26
C LEU A 16 -6.63 29.27 -3.21
N ASP A 17 -6.54 30.01 -2.11
CA ASP A 17 -7.26 31.27 -1.91
C ASP A 17 -6.57 32.45 -2.60
N GLY A 18 -5.24 32.41 -2.70
CA GLY A 18 -4.48 33.48 -3.32
C GLY A 18 -2.99 33.25 -3.31
N ARG A 19 -2.29 34.04 -4.12
CA ARG A 19 -0.83 34.05 -4.20
C ARG A 19 -0.34 35.48 -4.05
N ILE A 20 0.46 35.73 -3.02
CA ILE A 20 1.05 37.04 -2.78
C ILE A 20 2.56 36.90 -2.91
N GLY A 21 3.11 37.44 -3.99
CA GLY A 21 4.51 37.26 -4.33
C GLY A 21 4.84 35.79 -4.62
N ARG A 22 5.64 35.17 -3.74
CA ARG A 22 6.02 33.75 -3.82
C ARG A 22 5.24 32.86 -2.86
N GLU A 23 4.40 33.44 -2.02
CA GLU A 23 3.67 32.71 -1.00
C GLU A 23 2.26 32.37 -1.50
N GLU A 24 1.83 31.14 -1.24
CA GLU A 24 0.55 30.61 -1.67
C GLU A 24 -0.31 30.31 -0.44
N TYR A 25 -1.48 30.92 -0.38
CA TYR A 25 -2.41 30.77 0.74
C TYR A 25 -3.45 29.72 0.37
N HIS A 26 -3.54 28.69 1.22
CA HIS A 26 -4.43 27.57 0.99
C HIS A 26 -5.39 27.36 2.16
N SER A 27 -6.67 27.17 1.86
CA SER A 27 -7.69 26.72 2.80
C SER A 27 -7.88 25.22 2.68
N VAL A 28 -8.05 24.56 3.83
CA VAL A 28 -8.30 23.13 3.90
C VAL A 28 -9.64 22.89 4.58
N CYS A 29 -10.55 22.21 3.89
CA CYS A 29 -11.92 21.99 4.33
C CYS A 29 -12.27 20.49 4.29
N GLY A 30 -13.07 20.02 5.24
CA GLY A 30 -13.53 18.64 5.26
C GLY A 30 -14.22 18.26 6.56
N SER A 31 -14.49 16.96 6.72
CA SER A 31 -15.06 16.44 7.96
C SER A 31 -14.02 16.31 9.06
N ILE A 32 -14.46 16.30 10.32
CA ILE A 32 -13.58 16.08 11.47
C ILE A 32 -12.86 14.72 11.37
N SER A 33 -13.53 13.69 10.85
CA SER A 33 -12.90 12.37 10.63
C SER A 33 -11.74 12.43 9.64
N ALA A 34 -11.84 13.23 8.58
CA ALA A 34 -10.74 13.45 7.64
C ALA A 34 -9.58 14.22 8.30
N LEU A 35 -9.89 15.20 9.15
CA LEU A 35 -8.88 15.92 9.94
C LEU A 35 -8.12 14.99 10.91
N SER A 36 -8.83 14.05 11.57
CA SER A 36 -8.18 13.07 12.44
C SER A 36 -7.21 12.16 11.68
N ARG A 37 -7.60 11.67 10.49
CA ARG A 37 -6.74 10.85 9.61
C ARG A 37 -5.51 11.63 9.13
N PHE A 38 -5.70 12.91 8.83
CA PHE A 38 -4.61 13.80 8.46
C PHE A 38 -3.60 13.97 9.59
N ALA A 39 -4.07 14.25 10.81
CA ALA A 39 -3.19 14.37 11.98
C ALA A 39 -2.39 13.07 12.20
N GLU A 40 -3.05 11.92 12.14
CA GLU A 40 -2.39 10.61 12.28
C GLU A 40 -1.30 10.40 11.21
N SER A 41 -1.60 10.71 9.95
CA SER A 41 -0.66 10.58 8.83
C SER A 41 0.53 11.53 8.99
N VAL A 42 0.30 12.75 9.50
CA VAL A 42 1.36 13.71 9.82
C VAL A 42 2.27 13.18 10.94
N TYR A 43 1.70 12.64 12.02
CA TYR A 43 2.47 12.07 13.13
C TYR A 43 3.31 10.86 12.69
N GLN A 44 2.73 9.93 11.92
CA GLN A 44 3.46 8.76 11.42
C GLN A 44 4.64 9.16 10.52
N ARG A 45 4.45 10.18 9.67
CA ARG A 45 5.49 10.65 8.76
C ARG A 45 6.59 11.47 9.46
N ALA A 46 6.23 12.21 10.49
CA ALA A 46 7.19 12.92 11.34
C ALA A 46 8.03 11.95 12.20
N ALA A 47 7.43 10.83 12.65
CA ALA A 47 8.11 9.80 13.44
C ALA A 47 9.06 8.92 12.60
N ASN A 48 8.77 8.72 11.31
CA ASN A 48 9.63 7.98 10.37
C ASN A 48 10.06 8.86 9.19
N PRO A 49 11.11 9.71 9.37
CA PRO A 49 11.61 10.56 8.29
C PRO A 49 12.21 9.76 7.11
N ASP A 50 12.62 8.51 7.32
CA ASP A 50 13.23 7.64 6.30
C ASP A 50 12.24 7.15 5.22
N ASP A 51 10.94 7.12 5.50
CA ASP A 51 9.94 6.62 4.54
C ASP A 51 9.61 7.67 3.44
N CYS A 52 10.20 8.88 3.53
CA CYS A 52 9.99 9.98 2.58
C CYS A 52 10.36 9.62 1.12
N VAL A 53 11.26 8.66 0.91
CA VAL A 53 11.79 8.29 -0.41
C VAL A 53 11.05 7.10 -1.05
N ALA A 54 10.38 6.23 -0.26
CA ALA A 54 9.82 4.98 -0.78
C ALA A 54 8.55 5.17 -1.64
N ARG A 55 7.67 6.12 -1.27
CA ARG A 55 6.40 6.36 -2.00
C ARG A 55 6.53 7.22 -3.25
N GLN A 56 7.60 8.00 -3.40
CA GLN A 56 7.80 8.83 -4.59
C GLN A 56 8.17 8.00 -5.84
N SER A 57 8.70 6.79 -5.64
CA SER A 57 9.10 5.88 -6.71
C SER A 57 7.94 5.14 -7.39
N SER A 58 6.74 5.10 -6.79
CA SER A 58 5.61 4.32 -7.33
C SER A 58 4.65 5.11 -8.23
N ALA A 59 4.79 6.43 -8.34
CA ALA A 59 3.95 7.26 -9.22
C ALA A 59 4.53 7.46 -10.65
N THR A 60 5.76 7.01 -10.92
CA THR A 60 6.38 7.05 -12.26
C THR A 60 6.73 5.64 -12.72
N GLY A 61 5.70 4.84 -13.01
CA GLY A 61 5.87 3.43 -13.39
C GLY A 61 4.66 2.81 -14.08
N ALA A 62 3.87 3.60 -14.82
CA ALA A 62 2.86 3.05 -15.71
C ALA A 62 3.46 2.73 -17.09
N SER A 63 4.20 1.62 -17.23
CA SER A 63 4.42 0.98 -18.53
C SER A 63 5.11 -0.40 -18.43
N GLY A 64 4.34 -1.45 -18.73
CA GLY A 64 4.83 -2.81 -19.02
C GLY A 64 5.11 -3.65 -17.77
N GLN A 65 4.52 -4.83 -17.56
CA GLN A 65 4.38 -5.90 -18.53
C GLN A 65 3.18 -6.79 -18.16
N SER A 66 2.16 -6.74 -19.01
CA SER A 66 1.30 -7.88 -19.27
C SER A 66 1.97 -8.73 -20.36
N ARG A 67 2.24 -10.00 -20.06
CA ARG A 67 2.26 -11.19 -20.96
C ARG A 67 2.73 -12.38 -20.11
N ARG A 68 1.84 -13.23 -19.59
CA ARG A 68 1.19 -14.37 -20.27
C ARG A 68 2.19 -15.48 -20.60
N ALA A 69 2.25 -16.53 -19.78
CA ALA A 69 2.39 -17.92 -20.25
C ALA A 69 2.12 -18.92 -19.13
N THR A 70 1.00 -19.63 -19.29
CA THR A 70 0.67 -20.94 -18.75
C THR A 70 1.82 -21.94 -18.81
N GLN A 71 2.04 -22.71 -17.72
CA GLN A 71 2.42 -24.13 -17.79
C GLN A 71 2.19 -24.78 -16.41
N ARG A 72 1.01 -25.38 -16.17
CA ARG A 72 0.62 -26.79 -16.43
C ARG A 72 1.09 -27.73 -15.31
N SER A 73 0.19 -27.96 -14.35
CA SER A 73 0.19 -29.16 -13.49
C SER A 73 0.07 -30.44 -14.35
N PRO A 74 0.68 -31.53 -13.89
CA PRO A 74 -0.07 -32.78 -13.67
C PRO A 74 0.34 -33.38 -12.29
N GLN A 75 -0.54 -33.62 -11.32
CA GLN A 75 -1.54 -34.70 -11.21
C GLN A 75 -1.01 -36.12 -11.45
N SER A 76 -1.15 -36.93 -10.38
CA SER A 76 -1.50 -38.36 -10.35
C SER A 76 -0.44 -39.35 -10.89
N GLU A 77 -0.23 -40.56 -10.37
CA GLU A 77 -1.13 -41.44 -9.64
C GLU A 77 -0.36 -42.65 -9.09
N ALA A 78 -0.94 -43.27 -8.06
CA ALA A 78 -1.00 -44.72 -7.82
C ALA A 78 0.31 -45.55 -7.88
N SER A 79 0.72 -46.10 -6.75
CA SER A 79 0.21 -47.37 -6.22
C SER A 79 1.18 -48.50 -6.50
N ARG A 80 1.72 -49.09 -5.43
CA ARG A 80 1.93 -50.54 -5.28
C ARG A 80 2.45 -50.79 -3.86
N VAL A 81 1.57 -51.28 -2.97
CA VAL A 81 1.41 -52.70 -2.53
C VAL A 81 2.67 -53.19 -1.81
N ASP A 82 2.66 -53.95 -0.72
CA ASP A 82 1.65 -54.53 0.17
C ASP A 82 2.48 -55.13 1.32
N GLY A 83 1.87 -55.26 2.51
CA GLY A 83 2.25 -56.30 3.46
C GLY A 83 3.52 -56.10 4.32
N MET A 84 3.33 -55.97 5.63
CA MET A 84 3.55 -57.10 6.55
C MET A 84 3.15 -56.69 7.98
N SER A 85 1.92 -57.08 8.34
CA SER A 85 1.48 -57.71 9.59
C SER A 85 2.42 -57.66 10.81
N ARG A 86 1.93 -57.07 11.93
CA ARG A 86 1.47 -57.76 13.18
C ARG A 86 2.58 -58.49 13.95
N THR A 87 2.78 -58.38 15.26
CA THR A 87 1.86 -58.10 16.36
C THR A 87 2.70 -57.86 17.62
N SER A 88 2.23 -56.95 18.47
CA SER A 88 2.63 -56.83 19.88
C SER A 88 2.42 -58.17 20.60
N VAL A 89 3.43 -58.63 21.33
CA VAL A 89 3.31 -59.70 22.33
C VAL A 89 3.70 -59.12 23.68
N ASN A 90 2.68 -59.13 24.55
CA ASN A 90 2.63 -59.13 26.02
C ASN A 90 3.90 -58.79 26.81
#